data_AF-A0A6I9YXH4-F1
#
_entry.id   AF-A0A6I9YXH4-F1
#
_cell.length_a   1.000
_cell.length_b   1.000
_cell.length_c   1.000
_cell.angle_alpha   90.00
_cell.angle_beta   90.00
_cell.angle_gamma   90.00
#
_symmetry.space_group_name_H-M   'P 1'
#
loop_
_entity.id
_entity.type
_entity.pdbx_description
1 polymer ?
#
loop_
_entity_poly.entity_id
_entity_poly.type
_entity_poly.pdbx_seq_one_letter_code
_entity_poly.pdbx_strand_id
1 'polypeptide(L)'
;MQKDLLGQDVFLIGPPGPLRRSIAMQYLELTKREVEYMALSRDTTETDLKQRREIRAGTAYYIDQCAVRAATEGRILVLEGLEKAERNVLPVLNNLLENREMQLEDGRFLMSAERYDKLLKEHNRESLDAWRIVRVSEDFRVIALGLPVPRYLGNPLDPPLRSRFQARDVYYLPFKDHLSQLYFIGNNVSTERISQLLSFAMTLCTQESSSLGLPDFPLDSLSSAVQVLNSFPMMSLQHIINWLYPYNVLLGKEGQTAVEDALKRFELQDSGKFSLPTNVISVKKKEEEEDKSLQADVTISIGGEAVTFQVPAGTHLSGQSAGAEGFVRTSSHEQLLAQMMQSHLVKDLCLIGQKVRTVSGLSLGQKASGGFSD
;
A
#
# COMPACT_ATOMS: atom_id res chain seq x y z
N MET A 1 9.51 21.13 -1.82
CA MET A 1 9.45 22.61 -1.76
C MET A 1 10.46 23.26 -2.70
N GLN A 2 11.78 23.15 -2.50
CA GLN A 2 12.77 23.79 -3.41
C GLN A 2 12.63 23.39 -4.89
N LYS A 3 12.39 22.11 -5.17
CA LYS A 3 12.21 21.59 -6.55
C LYS A 3 10.94 22.09 -7.22
N ASP A 4 9.87 22.27 -6.45
CA ASP A 4 8.58 22.75 -6.94
C ASP A 4 8.65 24.23 -7.35
N LEU A 5 9.41 25.05 -6.59
CA LEU A 5 9.73 26.42 -6.96
C LEU A 5 10.48 26.52 -8.31
N LEU A 6 11.22 25.48 -8.69
CA LEU A 6 11.93 25.40 -9.97
C LEU A 6 11.07 24.84 -11.10
N GLY A 7 9.81 24.49 -10.83
CA GLY A 7 8.91 23.90 -11.81
C GLY A 7 9.27 22.47 -12.24
N GLN A 8 10.08 21.76 -11.46
CA GLN A 8 10.65 20.47 -11.85
C GLN A 8 9.83 19.28 -11.36
N ASP A 9 9.73 18.25 -12.21
CA ASP A 9 9.14 16.97 -11.84
C ASP A 9 10.07 16.19 -10.89
N VAL A 10 9.47 15.49 -9.92
CA VAL A 10 10.19 14.83 -8.83
C VAL A 10 10.11 13.32 -8.98
N PHE A 11 11.19 12.62 -8.66
CA PHE A 11 11.18 11.17 -8.58
C PHE A 11 11.66 10.70 -7.21
N LEU A 12 10.77 10.05 -6.45
CA LEU A 12 11.08 9.44 -5.17
C LEU A 12 11.42 7.96 -5.39
N ILE A 13 12.70 7.64 -5.17
CA ILE A 13 13.25 6.29 -5.34
C ILE A 13 13.50 5.71 -3.95
N GLY A 14 13.20 4.44 -3.74
CA GLY A 14 13.41 3.80 -2.44
C GLY A 14 12.86 2.38 -2.38
N PRO A 15 13.13 1.64 -1.29
CA PRO A 15 12.61 0.29 -1.09
C PRO A 15 11.08 0.24 -1.15
N PRO A 16 10.48 -0.92 -1.45
CA PRO A 16 9.05 -1.16 -1.35
C PRO A 16 8.54 -0.74 0.03
N GLY A 17 7.45 0.03 0.05
CA GLY A 17 6.90 0.56 1.29
C GLY A 17 6.02 1.78 1.05
N PRO A 18 5.16 2.15 2.02
CA PRO A 18 4.26 3.28 1.89
C PRO A 18 4.97 4.62 2.03
N LEU A 19 6.18 4.67 2.63
CA LEU A 19 6.86 5.91 3.01
C LEU A 19 6.97 6.94 1.88
N ARG A 20 7.36 6.50 0.67
CA ARG A 20 7.44 7.37 -0.51
C ARG A 20 6.11 8.02 -0.86
N ARG A 21 5.03 7.23 -0.84
CA ARG A 21 3.67 7.71 -1.08
C ARG A 21 3.21 8.63 0.04
N SER A 22 3.46 8.27 1.30
CA SER A 22 3.11 9.11 2.46
C SER A 22 3.79 10.47 2.41
N ILE A 23 5.07 10.53 2.05
CA ILE A 23 5.82 11.79 1.87
C ILE A 23 5.20 12.63 0.74
N ALA A 24 4.88 12.00 -0.40
CA ALA A 24 4.24 12.71 -1.51
C ALA A 24 2.87 13.27 -1.09
N MET A 25 2.01 12.47 -0.46
CA MET A 25 0.69 12.90 0.00
C MET A 25 0.77 13.98 1.07
N GLN A 26 1.69 13.87 2.04
CA GLN A 26 1.89 14.89 3.07
C GLN A 26 2.35 16.22 2.47
N TYR A 27 3.24 16.17 1.47
CA TYR A 27 3.64 17.37 0.75
C TYR A 27 2.46 18.03 0.02
N LEU A 28 1.59 17.24 -0.61
CA LEU A 28 0.39 17.72 -1.30
C LEU A 28 -0.61 18.36 -0.33
N GLU A 29 -0.83 17.73 0.83
CA GLU A 29 -1.68 18.26 1.89
C GLU A 29 -1.15 19.61 2.40
N LEU A 30 0.15 19.70 2.71
CA LEU A 30 0.78 20.93 3.20
C LEU A 30 0.75 22.06 2.16
N THR A 31 0.83 21.72 0.88
CA THR A 31 0.78 22.68 -0.23
C THR A 31 -0.64 22.93 -0.75
N LYS A 32 -1.65 22.23 -0.20
CA LYS A 32 -3.06 22.29 -0.62
C LYS A 32 -3.25 22.07 -2.11
N ARG A 33 -2.50 21.11 -2.67
CA ARG A 33 -2.56 20.77 -4.09
C ARG A 33 -3.37 19.51 -4.32
N GLU A 34 -4.28 19.58 -5.29
CA GLU A 34 -5.04 18.42 -5.74
C GLU A 34 -4.13 17.41 -6.43
N VAL A 35 -4.52 16.14 -6.36
CA VAL A 35 -3.74 15.01 -6.86
C VAL A 35 -4.59 14.11 -7.74
N GLU A 36 -4.00 13.69 -8.85
CA GLU A 36 -4.45 12.57 -9.66
C GLU A 36 -3.45 11.44 -9.45
N TYR A 37 -3.91 10.31 -8.94
CA TYR A 37 -3.04 9.17 -8.65
C TYR A 37 -3.19 8.10 -9.73
N MET A 38 -2.06 7.54 -10.17
CA MET A 38 -2.02 6.43 -11.09
C MET A 38 -0.95 5.41 -10.69
N ALA A 39 -1.37 4.16 -10.52
CA ALA A 39 -0.47 3.03 -10.39
C ALA A 39 -0.25 2.37 -11.75
N LEU A 40 1.00 2.32 -12.19
CA LEU A 40 1.43 1.68 -13.42
C LEU A 40 1.67 0.18 -13.18
N SER A 41 1.25 -0.60 -14.15
CA SER A 41 1.41 -2.05 -14.19
C SER A 41 1.79 -2.48 -15.61
N ARG A 42 2.08 -3.77 -15.78
CA ARG A 42 2.31 -4.36 -17.10
C ARG A 42 1.07 -4.33 -18.00
N ASP A 43 -0.11 -4.18 -17.41
CA ASP A 43 -1.36 -4.13 -18.16
C ASP A 43 -1.81 -2.69 -18.45
N THR A 44 -1.05 -1.69 -17.99
CA THR A 44 -1.38 -0.28 -18.23
C THR A 44 -1.13 0.08 -19.69
N THR A 45 -2.13 0.69 -20.32
CA THR A 45 -2.12 1.10 -21.73
C THR A 45 -2.16 2.61 -21.89
N GLU A 46 -1.99 3.09 -23.12
CA GLU A 46 -2.17 4.52 -23.43
C GLU A 46 -3.57 5.03 -23.10
N THR A 47 -4.60 4.18 -23.16
CA THR A 47 -5.98 4.58 -22.87
C THR A 47 -6.20 4.88 -21.39
N ASP A 48 -5.43 4.24 -20.50
CA ASP A 48 -5.45 4.50 -19.06
C ASP A 48 -4.76 5.84 -18.71
N LEU A 49 -3.90 6.33 -19.60
CA LEU A 49 -3.20 7.62 -19.46
C LEU A 49 -3.97 8.78 -20.09
N LYS A 50 -4.41 8.58 -21.33
CA LYS A 50 -5.04 9.59 -22.16
C LYS A 50 -6.54 9.65 -21.87
N GLN A 51 -7.29 8.79 -22.56
CA GLN A 51 -8.73 8.81 -22.57
C GLN A 51 -9.27 7.40 -22.73
N ARG A 52 -10.35 7.13 -22.01
CA ARG A 52 -11.13 5.90 -22.17
C ARG A 52 -12.35 6.18 -23.03
N ARG A 53 -12.57 5.35 -24.05
CA ARG A 53 -13.79 5.39 -24.86
C ARG A 53 -14.91 4.62 -24.14
N GLU A 54 -16.01 5.29 -23.83
CA GLU A 54 -17.25 4.71 -23.32
C GLU A 54 -18.37 4.83 -24.34
N ILE A 55 -19.22 3.81 -24.45
CA ILE A 55 -20.42 3.87 -25.29
C ILE A 55 -21.61 4.05 -24.36
N ARG A 56 -22.37 5.14 -24.55
CA ARG A 56 -23.61 5.39 -23.81
C ARG A 56 -24.72 5.66 -24.83
N ALA A 57 -25.82 4.93 -24.72
CA ALA A 57 -26.99 5.06 -25.61
C ALA A 57 -26.61 5.08 -27.12
N GLY A 58 -25.68 4.22 -27.54
CA GLY A 58 -25.25 4.11 -28.94
C GLY A 58 -24.26 5.18 -29.42
N THR A 59 -23.89 6.14 -28.56
CA THR A 59 -22.90 7.19 -28.90
C THR A 59 -21.60 6.97 -28.12
N ALA A 60 -20.46 7.16 -28.79
CA ALA A 60 -19.15 7.06 -28.17
C ALA A 60 -18.77 8.39 -27.49
N TYR A 61 -18.33 8.30 -26.24
CA TYR A 61 -17.82 9.39 -25.42
C TYR A 61 -16.37 9.10 -25.01
N TYR A 62 -15.55 10.13 -24.92
CA TYR A 62 -14.17 10.02 -24.44
C TYR A 62 -14.10 10.62 -23.04
N ILE A 63 -13.58 9.85 -22.10
CA ILE A 63 -13.41 10.27 -20.70
C ILE A 63 -11.93 10.47 -20.41
N ASP A 64 -11.57 11.70 -20.08
CA ASP A 64 -10.22 12.10 -19.69
C ASP A 64 -9.77 11.32 -18.47
N GLN A 65 -8.60 10.67 -18.60
CA GLN A 65 -7.98 9.93 -17.51
C GLN A 65 -7.04 10.81 -16.68
N CYS A 66 -6.43 10.21 -15.67
CA CYS A 66 -5.68 10.91 -14.63
C CYS A 66 -4.60 11.87 -15.19
N ALA A 67 -3.86 11.47 -16.24
CA ALA A 67 -2.80 12.32 -16.78
C ALA A 67 -3.33 13.56 -17.51
N VAL A 68 -4.44 13.40 -18.26
CA VAL A 68 -5.09 14.52 -18.96
C VAL A 68 -5.70 15.49 -17.96
N ARG A 69 -6.49 14.99 -16.99
CA ARG A 69 -7.09 15.83 -15.94
C ARG A 69 -6.03 16.58 -15.14
N ALA A 70 -4.94 15.91 -14.77
CA ALA A 70 -3.85 16.58 -14.06
C ALA A 70 -3.23 17.72 -14.88
N ALA A 71 -2.96 17.47 -16.17
CA ALA A 71 -2.36 18.45 -17.07
C ALA A 71 -3.28 19.65 -17.33
N THR A 72 -4.57 19.42 -17.56
CA THR A 72 -5.53 20.49 -17.88
C THR A 72 -5.97 21.28 -16.65
N GLU A 73 -6.12 20.63 -15.50
CA GLU A 73 -6.61 21.25 -14.26
C GLU A 73 -5.48 21.76 -13.35
N GLY A 74 -4.20 21.54 -13.71
CA GLY A 74 -3.05 22.00 -12.91
C GLY A 74 -2.80 21.20 -11.63
N ARG A 75 -3.31 19.96 -11.57
CA ARG A 75 -3.10 19.05 -10.44
C ARG A 75 -1.72 18.41 -10.49
N ILE A 76 -1.35 17.78 -9.38
CA ILE A 76 -0.17 16.93 -9.33
C ILE A 76 -0.54 15.53 -9.82
N LEU A 77 0.20 15.00 -10.79
CA LEU A 77 0.10 13.60 -11.19
C LEU A 77 1.09 12.76 -10.38
N VAL A 78 0.59 11.85 -9.55
CA VAL A 78 1.44 10.86 -8.87
C VAL A 78 1.47 9.59 -9.70
N LEU A 79 2.66 9.26 -10.24
CA LEU A 79 2.91 8.05 -11.02
C LEU A 79 3.65 7.02 -10.17
N GLU A 80 2.98 5.95 -9.77
CA GLU A 80 3.61 4.86 -9.01
C GLU A 80 3.94 3.66 -9.90
N GLY A 81 5.14 3.11 -9.76
CA GLY A 81 5.51 1.86 -10.44
C GLY A 81 6.01 2.06 -11.87
N LEU A 82 6.74 3.15 -12.14
CA LEU A 82 7.37 3.38 -13.45
C LEU A 82 8.24 2.21 -13.91
N GLU A 83 8.87 1.47 -12.98
CA GLU A 83 9.64 0.27 -13.30
C GLU A 83 8.80 -0.89 -13.84
N LYS A 84 7.47 -0.81 -13.73
CA LYS A 84 6.53 -1.83 -14.21
C LYS A 84 5.82 -1.42 -15.50
N ALA A 85 6.02 -0.19 -15.96
CA ALA A 85 5.35 0.33 -17.14
C ALA A 85 5.82 -0.40 -18.41
N GLU A 86 4.88 -0.71 -19.29
CA GLU A 86 5.17 -1.29 -20.60
C GLU A 86 5.77 -0.26 -21.57
N ARG A 87 6.50 -0.78 -22.56
CA ARG A 87 7.26 0.05 -23.52
C ARG A 87 6.38 0.97 -24.36
N ASN A 88 5.14 0.61 -24.63
CA ASN A 88 4.19 1.43 -25.39
C ASN A 88 3.74 2.68 -24.62
N VAL A 89 3.77 2.64 -23.28
CA VAL A 89 3.34 3.75 -22.43
C VAL A 89 4.44 4.81 -22.25
N LEU A 90 5.71 4.39 -22.25
CA LEU A 90 6.85 5.27 -21.98
C LEU A 90 6.98 6.45 -22.94
N PRO A 91 6.76 6.34 -24.27
CA PRO A 91 6.81 7.48 -25.19
C PRO A 91 5.78 8.55 -24.86
N VAL A 92 4.56 8.15 -24.51
CA VAL A 92 3.47 9.06 -24.14
C VAL A 92 3.82 9.82 -22.86
N LEU A 93 4.32 9.11 -21.84
CA LEU A 93 4.78 9.73 -20.60
C LEU A 93 5.97 10.67 -20.83
N ASN A 94 6.95 10.23 -21.62
CA ASN A 94 8.14 11.05 -21.90
C ASN A 94 7.77 12.35 -22.61
N ASN A 95 6.87 12.32 -23.59
CA ASN A 95 6.43 13.54 -24.27
C ASN A 95 5.63 14.48 -23.36
N LEU A 96 4.79 13.92 -22.48
CA LEU A 96 4.06 14.71 -21.48
C LEU A 96 5.02 15.36 -20.46
N LEU A 97 6.06 14.65 -20.03
CA LEU A 97 7.05 15.17 -19.08
C LEU A 97 7.97 16.20 -19.71
N GLU A 98 8.40 15.97 -20.94
CA GLU A 98 9.34 16.84 -21.65
C GLU A 98 8.67 18.09 -22.23
N ASN A 99 7.65 17.91 -23.06
CA ASN A 99 7.07 18.98 -23.87
C ASN A 99 5.74 19.50 -23.31
N ARG A 100 5.18 18.84 -22.28
CA ARG A 100 3.79 19.04 -21.85
C ARG A 100 2.82 18.85 -23.01
N GLU A 101 3.10 17.87 -23.87
CA GLU A 101 2.34 17.61 -25.09
C GLU A 101 1.76 16.20 -25.09
N MET A 102 0.52 16.08 -25.55
CA MET A 102 -0.18 14.80 -25.65
C MET A 102 -1.28 14.87 -26.70
N GLN A 103 -1.26 13.93 -27.65
CA GLN A 103 -2.34 13.73 -28.59
C GLN A 103 -3.46 12.91 -27.92
N LEU A 104 -4.69 13.43 -28.00
CA LEU A 104 -5.90 12.79 -27.48
C LEU A 104 -6.72 12.13 -28.59
N GLU A 105 -7.50 11.12 -28.22
CA GLU A 105 -8.27 10.27 -29.15
C GLU A 105 -9.53 10.99 -29.68
N ASP A 106 -10.03 11.98 -28.95
CA ASP A 106 -11.09 12.89 -29.40
C ASP A 106 -10.59 13.99 -30.34
N GLY A 107 -9.31 13.96 -30.73
CA GLY A 107 -8.68 14.92 -31.63
C GLY A 107 -8.17 16.19 -30.95
N ARG A 108 -8.32 16.34 -29.63
CA ARG A 108 -7.65 17.42 -28.89
C ARG A 108 -6.13 17.19 -28.84
N PHE A 109 -5.37 18.28 -28.78
CA PHE A 109 -3.93 18.25 -28.60
C PHE A 109 -3.53 19.09 -27.38
N LEU A 110 -2.99 18.44 -26.35
CA LEU A 110 -2.42 19.14 -25.21
C LEU A 110 -1.12 19.82 -25.62
N MET A 111 -0.95 21.09 -25.24
CA MET A 111 0.21 21.90 -25.55
C MET A 111 0.68 22.65 -24.32
N SER A 112 2.00 22.82 -24.17
CA SER A 112 2.56 23.61 -23.06
C SER A 112 1.96 25.02 -23.00
N ALA A 113 1.80 25.52 -21.77
CA ALA A 113 1.38 26.89 -21.48
C ALA A 113 2.14 27.93 -22.30
N GLU A 114 3.47 27.84 -22.32
CA GLU A 114 4.33 28.80 -23.00
C GLU A 114 4.09 28.80 -24.52
N ARG A 115 3.96 27.62 -25.14
CA ARG A 115 3.75 27.51 -26.59
C ARG A 115 2.34 27.95 -26.98
N TYR A 116 1.34 27.59 -26.17
CA TYR A 116 -0.03 28.04 -26.35
C TYR A 116 -0.13 29.57 -26.27
N ASP A 117 0.50 30.19 -25.27
CA ASP A 117 0.45 31.64 -25.07
C ASP A 117 1.20 32.42 -26.16
N LYS A 118 2.24 31.82 -26.75
CA LYS A 118 2.89 32.36 -27.95
C LYS A 118 1.94 32.33 -29.15
N LEU A 119 1.28 31.19 -29.40
CA LEU A 119 0.31 31.07 -30.49
C LEU A 119 -0.89 31.99 -30.32
N LEU A 120 -1.35 32.22 -29.08
CA LEU A 120 -2.46 33.13 -28.78
C LEU A 120 -2.12 34.61 -29.11
N LYS A 121 -0.83 34.97 -29.21
CA LYS A 121 -0.42 36.31 -29.67
C LYS A 121 -0.46 36.44 -31.19
N GLU A 122 -0.31 35.34 -31.92
CA GLU A 122 -0.29 35.29 -33.38
C GLU A 122 -1.68 34.98 -33.97
N HIS A 123 -2.50 34.23 -33.23
CA HIS A 123 -3.82 33.75 -33.62
C HIS A 123 -4.84 33.99 -32.52
N ASN A 124 -6.10 34.22 -32.90
CA ASN A 124 -7.18 34.37 -31.93
C ASN A 124 -7.56 33.04 -31.28
N ARG A 125 -8.19 33.11 -30.11
CA ARG A 125 -8.62 31.92 -29.34
C ARG A 125 -9.54 31.00 -30.15
N GLU A 126 -10.43 31.56 -30.97
CA GLU A 126 -11.37 30.80 -31.78
C GLU A 126 -10.65 29.94 -32.83
N SER A 127 -9.50 30.40 -33.33
CA SER A 127 -8.66 29.63 -34.26
C SER A 127 -7.99 28.45 -33.55
N LEU A 128 -7.51 28.65 -32.32
CA LEU A 128 -6.91 27.58 -31.51
C LEU A 128 -7.95 26.53 -31.10
N ASP A 129 -9.16 26.98 -30.73
CA ASP A 129 -10.28 26.10 -30.40
C ASP A 129 -10.72 25.28 -31.64
N ALA A 130 -10.72 25.90 -32.83
CA ALA A 130 -10.99 25.19 -34.09
C ALA A 130 -9.92 24.12 -34.41
N TRP A 131 -8.66 24.36 -34.02
CA TRP A 131 -7.58 23.37 -34.09
C TRP A 131 -7.58 22.36 -32.94
N ARG A 132 -8.52 22.49 -31.98
CA ARG A 132 -8.66 21.65 -30.78
C ARG A 132 -7.40 21.63 -29.91
N ILE A 133 -6.67 22.73 -29.86
CA ILE A 133 -5.49 22.85 -29.01
C ILE A 133 -5.94 23.18 -27.58
N VAL A 134 -5.43 22.42 -26.62
CA VAL A 134 -5.73 22.60 -25.20
C VAL A 134 -4.47 23.03 -24.48
N ARG A 135 -4.53 24.17 -23.80
CA ARG A 135 -3.45 24.66 -22.95
C ARG A 135 -3.27 23.75 -21.72
N VAL A 136 -2.06 23.25 -21.51
CA VAL A 136 -1.65 22.61 -20.25
C VAL A 136 -1.40 23.68 -19.19
N SER A 137 -1.83 23.44 -17.96
CA SER A 137 -1.62 24.36 -16.85
C SER A 137 -0.14 24.48 -16.49
N GLU A 138 0.30 25.70 -16.16
CA GLU A 138 1.67 25.96 -15.68
C GLU A 138 1.93 25.32 -14.32
N ASP A 139 0.88 25.05 -13.56
CA ASP A 139 0.95 24.42 -12.26
C ASP A 139 1.14 22.91 -12.38
N PHE A 140 0.83 22.28 -13.51
CA PHE A 140 0.96 20.82 -13.67
C PHE A 140 2.38 20.33 -13.32
N ARG A 141 2.48 19.37 -12.39
CA ARG A 141 3.74 18.68 -12.06
C ARG A 141 3.51 17.19 -11.90
N VAL A 142 4.59 16.44 -12.01
CA VAL A 142 4.61 15.00 -11.80
C VAL A 142 5.48 14.63 -10.60
N ILE A 143 4.95 13.75 -9.74
CA ILE A 143 5.70 13.05 -8.70
C ILE A 143 5.71 11.58 -9.05
N ALA A 144 6.85 11.08 -9.51
CA ALA A 144 7.06 9.66 -9.72
C ALA A 144 7.47 8.96 -8.41
N LEU A 145 6.97 7.75 -8.20
CA LEU A 145 7.34 6.84 -7.12
C LEU A 145 7.84 5.54 -7.77
N GLY A 146 9.06 5.13 -7.49
CA GLY A 146 9.64 3.96 -8.16
C GLY A 146 10.71 3.26 -7.36
N LEU A 147 10.97 2.01 -7.74
CA LEU A 147 11.91 1.14 -7.04
C LEU A 147 13.32 1.28 -7.61
N PRO A 148 14.38 1.14 -6.79
CA PRO A 148 15.73 1.02 -7.32
C PRO A 148 15.90 -0.35 -8.01
N VAL A 149 16.01 -0.32 -9.34
CA VAL A 149 16.31 -1.47 -10.20
C VAL A 149 17.81 -1.47 -10.50
N PRO A 150 18.54 -2.62 -10.42
CA PRO A 150 18.06 -4.01 -10.41
C PRO A 150 17.83 -4.65 -9.04
N ARG A 151 17.92 -3.90 -7.93
CA ARG A 151 17.72 -4.49 -6.58
C ARG A 151 16.33 -5.10 -6.44
N TYR A 152 15.30 -4.43 -6.97
CA TYR A 152 13.93 -4.94 -7.01
C TYR A 152 13.52 -5.32 -8.43
N LEU A 153 12.49 -6.16 -8.52
CA LEU A 153 11.89 -6.56 -9.79
C LEU A 153 11.31 -5.35 -10.53
N GLY A 154 11.74 -5.17 -11.77
CA GLY A 154 11.28 -4.10 -12.64
C GLY A 154 12.24 -3.87 -13.79
N ASN A 155 11.85 -2.99 -14.70
CA ASN A 155 12.68 -2.50 -15.79
C ASN A 155 13.41 -1.23 -15.33
N PRO A 156 14.73 -1.12 -15.57
CA PRO A 156 15.44 0.11 -15.29
C PRO A 156 14.87 1.21 -16.20
N LEU A 157 14.77 2.42 -15.66
CA LEU A 157 14.32 3.58 -16.43
C LEU A 157 15.35 3.94 -17.50
N ASP A 158 14.86 4.15 -18.72
CA ASP A 158 15.68 4.61 -19.83
C ASP A 158 16.30 5.99 -19.50
N PRO A 159 17.57 6.24 -19.89
CA PRO A 159 18.26 7.48 -19.57
C PRO A 159 17.50 8.77 -19.90
N PRO A 160 16.79 8.90 -21.05
CA PRO A 160 16.04 10.11 -21.40
C PRO A 160 14.86 10.39 -20.48
N LEU A 161 14.17 9.35 -20.00
CA LEU A 161 13.05 9.50 -19.08
C LEU A 161 13.56 9.79 -17.66
N ARG A 162 14.66 9.13 -17.26
CA ARG A 162 15.31 9.35 -15.97
C ARG A 162 15.80 10.79 -15.81
N SER A 163 16.32 11.42 -16.86
CA SER A 163 16.81 12.80 -16.80
C SER A 163 15.72 13.86 -16.71
N ARG A 164 14.43 13.51 -16.92
CA ARG A 164 13.30 14.44 -16.73
C ARG A 164 12.97 14.70 -15.28
N PHE A 165 13.43 13.83 -14.38
CA PHE A 165 13.13 13.93 -12.98
C PHE A 165 14.33 14.41 -12.17
N GLN A 166 14.04 15.24 -11.18
CA GLN A 166 14.96 15.45 -10.08
C GLN A 166 14.76 14.36 -9.02
N ALA A 167 15.60 13.32 -9.08
CA ALA A 167 15.53 12.19 -8.18
C ALA A 167 15.81 12.55 -6.70
N ARG A 168 15.22 11.79 -5.79
CA ARG A 168 15.54 11.78 -4.35
C ARG A 168 15.42 10.35 -3.85
N ASP A 169 16.47 9.89 -3.18
CA ASP A 169 16.44 8.63 -2.46
C ASP A 169 15.70 8.79 -1.13
N VAL A 170 14.78 7.87 -0.88
CA VAL A 170 13.91 7.79 0.30
C VAL A 170 14.09 6.39 0.87
N TYR A 171 15.00 6.29 1.84
CA TYR A 171 15.31 5.04 2.51
C TYR A 171 14.58 4.93 3.86
N TYR A 172 14.72 3.77 4.52
CA TYR A 172 14.17 3.56 5.85
C TYR A 172 14.67 4.59 6.86
N LEU A 173 13.87 4.83 7.90
CA LEU A 173 14.25 5.70 9.01
C LEU A 173 15.55 5.19 9.68
N PRO A 174 16.44 6.09 10.12
CA PRO A 174 17.59 5.72 10.93
C PRO A 174 17.15 4.91 12.16
N PHE A 175 17.98 3.97 12.59
CA PHE A 175 17.67 3.05 13.70
C PHE A 175 17.14 3.77 14.94
N LYS A 176 17.79 4.88 15.34
CA LYS A 176 17.41 5.67 16.52
C LYS A 176 15.99 6.27 16.41
N ASP A 177 15.63 6.78 15.23
CA ASP A 177 14.35 7.44 15.00
C ASP A 177 13.23 6.41 14.88
N HIS A 178 13.50 5.25 14.26
CA HIS A 178 12.54 4.16 14.22
C HIS A 178 12.32 3.57 15.63
N LEU A 179 13.39 3.41 16.41
CA LEU A 179 13.29 2.88 17.76
C LEU A 179 12.47 3.79 18.69
N SER A 180 12.67 5.11 18.62
CA SER A 180 11.89 6.07 19.40
C SER A 180 10.40 6.03 19.04
N GLN A 181 10.07 5.89 17.76
CA GLN A 181 8.69 5.70 17.31
C GLN A 181 8.08 4.40 17.85
N LEU A 182 8.81 3.28 17.80
CA LEU A 182 8.30 2.00 18.30
C LEU A 182 8.12 2.00 19.82
N TYR A 183 9.01 2.65 20.57
CA TYR A 183 8.84 2.82 22.02
C TYR A 183 7.58 3.61 22.36
N PHE A 184 7.27 4.66 21.61
CA PHE A 184 6.05 5.44 21.81
C PHE A 184 4.78 4.61 21.59
N ILE A 185 4.80 3.68 20.62
CA ILE A 185 3.66 2.79 20.32
C ILE A 185 3.54 1.67 21.37
N GLY A 186 4.68 1.13 21.82
CA GLY A 186 4.76 -0.09 22.63
C GLY A 186 5.02 0.14 24.12
N ASN A 187 4.30 1.06 24.76
CA ASN A 187 4.53 1.41 26.18
C ASN A 187 4.38 0.23 27.16
N ASN A 188 3.61 -0.81 26.81
CA ASN A 188 3.42 -2.02 27.62
C ASN A 188 4.41 -3.14 27.27
N VAL A 189 5.29 -2.95 26.28
CA VAL A 189 6.28 -3.93 25.84
C VAL A 189 7.65 -3.50 26.35
N SER A 190 8.48 -4.45 26.79
CA SER A 190 9.82 -4.09 27.25
C SER A 190 10.66 -3.47 26.11
N THR A 191 11.44 -2.45 26.46
CA THR A 191 12.32 -1.75 25.51
C THR A 191 13.32 -2.68 24.85
N GLU A 192 13.84 -3.65 25.60
CA GLU A 192 14.71 -4.71 25.08
C GLU A 192 14.07 -5.49 23.93
N ARG A 193 12.81 -5.93 24.10
CA ARG A 193 12.10 -6.72 23.09
C ARG A 193 11.86 -5.93 21.80
N ILE A 194 11.49 -4.65 21.93
CA ILE A 194 11.33 -3.76 20.76
C ILE A 194 12.68 -3.55 20.06
N SER A 195 13.76 -3.35 20.82
CA SER A 195 15.11 -3.18 20.28
C SER A 195 15.62 -4.44 19.56
N GLN A 196 15.42 -5.63 20.14
CA GLN A 196 15.76 -6.92 19.52
C GLN A 196 14.97 -7.12 18.21
N LEU A 197 13.66 -6.86 18.22
CA LEU A 197 12.80 -6.98 17.04
C LEU A 197 13.25 -6.05 15.91
N LEU A 198 13.52 -4.78 16.22
CA LEU A 198 14.00 -3.81 15.21
C LEU A 198 15.39 -4.19 14.68
N SER A 199 16.30 -4.62 15.56
CA SER A 199 17.66 -5.03 15.19
C SER A 199 17.64 -6.23 14.23
N PHE A 200 16.81 -7.23 14.52
CA PHE A 200 16.58 -8.36 13.64
C PHE A 200 16.02 -7.93 12.28
N ALA A 201 14.96 -7.12 12.29
CA ALA A 201 14.31 -6.65 11.07
C ALA A 201 15.25 -5.84 10.17
N MET A 202 16.03 -4.93 10.75
CA MET A 202 17.04 -4.14 10.01
C MET A 202 18.16 -5.02 9.45
N THR A 203 18.58 -6.06 10.18
CA THR A 203 19.60 -7.02 9.72
C THR A 203 19.13 -7.76 8.46
N LEU A 204 17.85 -8.12 8.40
CA LEU A 204 17.27 -8.76 7.21
C LEU A 204 17.10 -7.81 6.01
N CYS A 205 17.27 -6.50 6.19
CA CYS A 205 17.23 -5.51 5.11
C CYS A 205 18.63 -5.07 4.62
N THR A 206 19.71 -5.68 5.14
CA THR A 206 21.08 -5.37 4.72
C THR A 206 21.45 -6.05 3.40
N GLN A 207 22.53 -5.57 2.77
CA GLN A 207 23.00 -6.12 1.50
C GLN A 207 23.49 -7.57 1.63
N GLU A 208 24.05 -7.93 2.79
CA GLU A 208 24.49 -9.29 3.09
C GLU A 208 23.30 -10.25 3.10
N SER A 209 22.19 -9.88 3.73
CA SER A 209 20.95 -10.67 3.71
C SER A 209 20.39 -10.79 2.31
N SER A 210 20.40 -9.71 1.52
CA SER A 210 20.00 -9.76 0.10
C SER A 210 20.89 -10.69 -0.73
N SER A 211 22.21 -10.71 -0.48
CA SER A 211 23.14 -11.62 -1.18
C SER A 211 22.92 -13.09 -0.87
N LEU A 212 22.33 -13.40 0.30
CA LEU A 212 21.87 -14.74 0.67
C LEU A 212 20.52 -15.11 0.03
N GLY A 213 19.96 -14.22 -0.80
CA GLY A 213 18.67 -14.42 -1.44
C GLY A 213 17.47 -14.21 -0.51
N LEU A 214 17.67 -13.60 0.66
CA LEU A 214 16.59 -13.29 1.58
C LEU A 214 15.80 -12.06 1.07
N PRO A 215 14.47 -12.14 0.96
CA PRO A 215 13.65 -10.97 0.71
C PRO A 215 13.71 -10.01 1.91
N ASP A 216 13.61 -8.71 1.64
CA ASP A 216 13.61 -7.68 2.69
C ASP A 216 12.49 -7.94 3.73
N PHE A 217 12.81 -7.73 5.00
CA PHE A 217 11.81 -7.77 6.06
C PHE A 217 10.86 -6.56 5.98
N PRO A 218 9.54 -6.71 6.23
CA PRO A 218 8.59 -5.62 6.12
C PRO A 218 8.67 -4.65 7.30
N LEU A 219 9.70 -3.80 7.33
CA LEU A 219 9.95 -2.82 8.39
C LEU A 219 8.75 -1.91 8.68
N ASP A 220 8.01 -1.52 7.65
CA ASP A 220 6.83 -0.65 7.79
C ASP A 220 5.68 -1.31 8.60
N SER A 221 5.67 -2.64 8.70
CA SER A 221 4.66 -3.38 9.48
C SER A 221 5.04 -3.54 10.95
N LEU A 222 6.25 -3.15 11.36
CA LEU A 222 6.68 -3.22 12.77
C LEU A 222 5.82 -2.35 13.68
N SER A 223 5.39 -1.17 13.23
CA SER A 223 4.50 -0.31 14.03
C SER A 223 3.20 -1.04 14.41
N SER A 224 2.58 -1.72 13.44
CA SER A 224 1.38 -2.53 13.68
C SER A 224 1.67 -3.75 14.56
N ALA A 225 2.79 -4.42 14.37
CA ALA A 225 3.18 -5.56 15.20
C ALA A 225 3.45 -5.16 16.66
N VAL A 226 4.09 -4.01 16.89
CA VAL A 226 4.29 -3.46 18.24
C VAL A 226 2.97 -3.04 18.87
N GLN A 227 2.02 -2.50 18.10
CA GLN A 227 0.68 -2.19 18.60
C GLN A 227 -0.09 -3.46 19.04
N VAL A 228 0.05 -4.57 18.29
CA VAL A 228 -0.47 -5.88 18.72
C VAL A 228 0.23 -6.33 20.00
N LEU A 229 1.56 -6.31 20.06
CA LEU A 229 2.33 -6.68 21.26
C LEU A 229 1.99 -5.80 22.47
N ASN A 230 1.65 -4.53 22.27
CA ASN A 230 1.22 -3.62 23.33
C ASN A 230 -0.11 -4.04 23.97
N SER A 231 -0.98 -4.68 23.18
CA SER A 231 -2.26 -5.24 23.63
C SER A 231 -2.12 -6.67 24.15
N PHE A 232 -1.13 -7.41 23.65
CA PHE A 232 -0.83 -8.79 24.05
C PHE A 232 0.66 -8.97 24.41
N PRO A 233 1.14 -8.42 25.55
CA PRO A 233 2.55 -8.51 25.91
C PRO A 233 3.05 -9.95 26.12
N MET A 234 2.13 -10.88 26.41
CA MET A 234 2.39 -12.31 26.59
C MET A 234 2.64 -13.09 25.28
N MET A 235 2.50 -12.44 24.12
CA MET A 235 2.78 -13.07 22.82
C MET A 235 4.27 -13.21 22.56
N SER A 236 4.60 -14.27 21.82
CA SER A 236 5.93 -14.60 21.32
C SER A 236 6.45 -13.59 20.30
N LEU A 237 7.72 -13.16 20.39
CA LEU A 237 8.35 -12.39 19.31
C LEU A 237 8.58 -13.25 18.06
N GLN A 238 8.95 -14.52 18.25
CA GLN A 238 9.12 -15.47 17.15
C GLN A 238 7.82 -15.66 16.35
N HIS A 239 6.68 -15.72 17.03
CA HIS A 239 5.37 -15.82 16.37
C HIS A 239 5.04 -14.57 15.56
N ILE A 240 5.25 -13.37 16.14
CA ILE A 240 5.07 -12.11 15.43
C ILE A 240 5.98 -12.02 14.20
N ILE A 241 7.24 -12.47 14.32
CA ILE A 241 8.18 -12.52 13.20
C ILE A 241 7.70 -13.49 12.12
N ASN A 242 7.28 -14.71 12.49
CA ASN A 242 6.75 -15.67 11.53
C ASN A 242 5.45 -15.18 10.87
N TRP A 243 4.67 -14.34 11.56
CA TRP A 243 3.47 -13.73 10.99
C TRP A 243 3.82 -12.63 9.98
N LEU A 244 4.76 -11.74 10.30
CA LEU A 244 5.23 -10.70 9.38
C LEU A 244 6.06 -11.24 8.21
N TYR A 245 6.83 -12.29 8.47
CA TYR A 245 7.82 -12.85 7.57
C TYR A 245 7.77 -14.38 7.66
N PRO A 246 6.79 -15.03 6.99
CA PRO A 246 6.57 -16.48 7.05
C PRO A 246 7.66 -17.25 6.30
N TYR A 247 8.89 -17.19 6.81
CA TYR A 247 10.11 -17.72 6.20
C TYR A 247 10.04 -19.23 5.95
N ASN A 248 9.30 -19.97 6.78
CA ASN A 248 9.04 -21.40 6.63
C ASN A 248 8.29 -21.75 5.32
N VAL A 249 7.52 -20.80 4.79
CA VAL A 249 6.75 -20.95 3.55
C VAL A 249 7.46 -20.27 2.38
N LEU A 250 8.08 -19.10 2.63
CA LEU A 250 8.69 -18.28 1.58
C LEU A 250 10.05 -18.79 1.12
N LEU A 251 10.84 -19.39 2.02
CA LEU A 251 12.25 -19.69 1.77
C LEU A 251 12.52 -21.19 1.67
N GLY A 252 13.56 -21.54 0.91
CA GLY A 252 14.16 -22.87 0.94
C GLY A 252 14.95 -23.10 2.23
N LYS A 253 15.46 -24.33 2.42
CA LYS A 253 16.15 -24.76 3.65
C LYS A 253 17.29 -23.82 4.07
N GLU A 254 18.13 -23.39 3.14
CA GLU A 254 19.26 -22.50 3.42
C GLU A 254 18.80 -21.13 3.96
N GLY A 255 17.77 -20.53 3.34
CA GLY A 255 17.20 -19.28 3.80
C GLY A 255 16.50 -19.41 5.16
N GLN A 256 15.82 -20.54 5.41
CA GLN A 256 15.22 -20.83 6.72
C GLN A 256 16.30 -20.91 7.80
N THR A 257 17.41 -21.61 7.56
CA THR A 257 18.53 -21.69 8.51
C THR A 257 19.14 -20.32 8.78
N ALA A 258 19.32 -19.48 7.75
CA ALA A 258 19.83 -18.13 7.94
C ALA A 258 18.92 -17.26 8.83
N VAL A 259 17.60 -17.37 8.66
CA VAL A 259 16.62 -16.67 9.52
C VAL A 259 16.64 -17.23 10.95
N GLU A 260 16.73 -18.54 11.12
CA GLU A 260 16.83 -19.19 12.44
C GLU A 260 18.10 -18.80 13.19
N ASP A 261 19.23 -18.68 12.50
CA ASP A 261 20.49 -18.25 13.09
C ASP A 261 20.45 -16.76 13.46
N ALA A 262 19.78 -15.92 12.66
CA ALA A 262 19.49 -14.54 13.03
C ALA A 262 18.59 -14.47 14.28
N LEU A 263 17.53 -15.30 14.37
CA LEU A 263 16.68 -15.39 15.55
C LEU A 263 17.48 -15.76 16.81
N LYS A 264 18.40 -16.73 16.71
CA LYS A 264 19.30 -17.10 17.83
C LYS A 264 20.21 -15.94 18.22
N ARG A 265 20.83 -15.28 17.24
CA ARG A 265 21.77 -14.17 17.46
C ARG A 265 21.14 -13.00 18.22
N PHE A 266 19.87 -12.72 17.97
CA PHE A 266 19.13 -11.66 18.64
C PHE A 266 18.32 -12.13 19.85
N GLU A 267 18.50 -13.40 20.27
CA GLU A 267 17.83 -13.98 21.44
C GLU A 267 16.28 -13.95 21.32
N LEU A 268 15.78 -14.09 20.09
CA LEU A 268 14.36 -14.05 19.75
C LEU A 268 13.70 -15.43 19.77
N GLN A 269 14.42 -16.46 20.21
CA GLN A 269 13.86 -17.79 20.40
C GLN A 269 13.20 -17.89 21.78
N ASP A 270 11.94 -18.31 21.78
CA ASP A 270 11.17 -18.37 23.00
C ASP A 270 11.55 -19.58 23.85
N SER A 271 11.92 -19.33 25.11
CA SER A 271 12.24 -20.36 26.10
C SER A 271 11.00 -21.00 26.77
N GLY A 272 9.83 -20.93 26.13
CA GLY A 272 8.62 -21.68 26.53
C GLY A 272 7.59 -20.97 27.41
N LYS A 273 7.67 -19.63 27.57
CA LYS A 273 6.69 -18.84 28.37
C LYS A 273 5.65 -18.07 27.57
N PHE A 274 5.67 -18.14 26.24
CA PHE A 274 4.80 -17.34 25.39
C PHE A 274 3.64 -18.17 24.85
N SER A 275 2.47 -17.52 24.75
CA SER A 275 1.22 -18.20 24.40
C SER A 275 0.68 -17.72 23.06
N LEU A 276 0.02 -18.63 22.35
CA LEU A 276 -0.77 -18.32 21.16
C LEU A 276 -2.24 -18.12 21.54
N PRO A 277 -2.98 -17.27 20.81
CA PRO A 277 -4.41 -17.17 21.00
C PRO A 277 -5.07 -18.52 20.65
N THR A 278 -6.03 -18.96 21.46
CA THR A 278 -6.67 -20.28 21.31
C THR A 278 -8.05 -20.16 20.66
N ASN A 279 -8.87 -19.22 21.10
CA ASN A 279 -10.25 -19.07 20.66
C ASN A 279 -10.81 -17.69 21.01
N VAL A 280 -11.87 -17.30 20.30
CA VAL A 280 -12.68 -16.11 20.64
C VAL A 280 -13.71 -16.50 21.69
N ILE A 281 -13.71 -15.80 22.82
CA ILE A 281 -14.64 -16.03 23.94
C ILE A 281 -15.94 -15.26 23.71
N SER A 282 -15.85 -13.97 23.36
CA SER A 282 -17.03 -13.15 23.13
C SER A 282 -16.76 -11.99 22.17
N VAL A 283 -17.81 -11.54 21.48
CA VAL A 283 -17.82 -10.33 20.65
C VAL A 283 -19.08 -9.56 21.00
N LYS A 284 -18.92 -8.33 21.50
CA LYS A 284 -20.04 -7.46 21.89
C LYS A 284 -19.92 -6.15 21.14
N LYS A 285 -20.97 -5.79 20.39
CA LYS A 285 -21.03 -4.48 19.74
C LYS A 285 -21.17 -3.41 20.82
N LYS A 286 -20.40 -2.33 20.71
CA LYS A 286 -20.52 -1.19 21.60
C LYS A 286 -21.74 -0.37 21.15
N GLU A 287 -22.78 -0.34 21.98
CA GLU A 287 -23.98 0.48 21.76
C GLU A 287 -23.77 1.82 22.45
N GLU A 288 -23.08 2.76 21.81
CA GLU A 288 -23.02 4.16 22.27
C GLU A 288 -23.88 5.01 21.34
N GLU A 289 -24.88 5.69 21.90
CA GLU A 289 -25.87 6.51 21.18
C GLU A 289 -25.29 7.81 20.59
N GLU A 290 -24.07 8.20 20.98
CA GLU A 290 -23.48 9.50 20.62
C GLU A 290 -22.16 9.42 19.83
N ASP A 291 -21.50 8.26 19.76
CA ASP A 291 -20.20 8.15 19.07
C ASP A 291 -20.34 7.56 17.67
N LYS A 292 -19.80 8.27 16.67
CA LYS A 292 -19.83 7.85 15.25
C LYS A 292 -18.90 6.66 14.97
N SER A 293 -18.16 6.18 15.97
CA SER A 293 -17.22 5.08 15.83
C SER A 293 -17.91 3.75 16.11
N LEU A 294 -18.22 3.00 15.04
CA LEU A 294 -18.77 1.66 15.16
C LEU A 294 -17.66 0.70 15.61
N GLN A 295 -17.68 0.32 16.89
CA GLN A 295 -16.70 -0.59 17.47
C GLN A 295 -17.35 -1.80 18.13
N ALA A 296 -16.57 -2.87 18.30
CA ALA A 296 -16.94 -4.05 19.06
C ALA A 296 -15.81 -4.43 20.02
N ASP A 297 -16.20 -4.80 21.24
CA ASP A 297 -15.31 -5.41 22.21
C ASP A 297 -15.19 -6.90 21.90
N VAL A 298 -13.96 -7.34 21.61
CA VAL A 298 -13.63 -8.73 21.32
C VAL A 298 -12.78 -9.27 22.47
N THR A 299 -13.21 -10.37 23.06
CA THR A 299 -12.47 -11.10 24.09
C THR A 299 -11.91 -12.40 23.50
N ILE A 300 -10.60 -12.59 23.58
CA ILE A 300 -9.92 -13.83 23.16
C ILE A 300 -9.23 -14.50 24.35
N SER A 301 -9.07 -15.82 24.28
CA SER A 301 -8.25 -16.59 25.21
C SER A 301 -6.82 -16.69 24.69
N ILE A 302 -5.83 -16.36 25.52
CA ILE A 302 -4.40 -16.50 25.23
C ILE A 302 -3.67 -16.94 26.51
N GLY A 303 -3.00 -18.09 26.47
CA GLY A 303 -2.27 -18.62 27.63
C GLY A 303 -3.14 -18.92 28.86
N GLY A 304 -4.45 -19.15 28.66
CA GLY A 304 -5.42 -19.34 29.73
C GLY A 304 -6.00 -18.03 30.30
N GLU A 305 -5.53 -16.87 29.84
CA GLU A 305 -6.06 -15.56 30.21
C GLU A 305 -7.03 -15.02 29.15
N ALA A 306 -8.05 -14.29 29.60
CA ALA A 306 -9.00 -13.62 28.71
C ALA A 306 -8.58 -12.16 28.50
N VAL A 307 -8.24 -11.79 27.26
CA VAL A 307 -7.84 -10.43 26.89
C VAL A 307 -8.93 -9.81 26.02
N THR A 308 -9.39 -8.62 26.41
CA THR A 308 -10.41 -7.85 25.68
C THR A 308 -9.80 -6.64 25.00
N PHE A 309 -10.16 -6.42 23.74
CA PHE A 309 -9.69 -5.30 22.92
C PHE A 309 -10.78 -4.85 21.94
N GLN A 310 -10.63 -3.64 21.42
CA GLN A 310 -11.61 -3.02 20.53
C GLN A 310 -11.21 -3.18 19.06
N VAL A 311 -12.21 -3.47 18.22
CA VAL A 311 -12.05 -3.55 16.77
C VAL A 311 -13.17 -2.81 16.04
N PRO A 312 -12.95 -2.33 14.81
CA PRO A 312 -14.01 -1.74 13.99
C PRO A 312 -15.15 -2.73 13.73
N ALA A 313 -16.39 -2.24 13.81
CA ALA A 313 -17.61 -3.00 13.62
C ALA A 313 -18.48 -2.46 12.48
N GLY A 314 -19.31 -3.31 11.90
CA GLY A 314 -20.26 -2.94 10.84
C GLY A 314 -21.55 -2.29 11.37
N THR A 315 -22.23 -1.55 10.49
CA THR A 315 -23.57 -0.99 10.74
C THR A 315 -24.65 -2.06 10.78
N HIS A 316 -24.51 -3.12 9.98
CA HIS A 316 -25.54 -4.15 9.84
C HIS A 316 -25.49 -5.17 10.99
N LEU A 317 -26.57 -5.25 11.76
CA LEU A 317 -26.84 -6.40 12.62
C LEU A 317 -27.25 -7.55 11.69
N SER A 318 -26.32 -8.46 11.39
CA SER A 318 -26.71 -9.71 10.74
C SER A 318 -27.56 -10.50 11.75
N GLY A 319 -28.88 -10.43 11.61
CA GLY A 319 -29.82 -11.27 12.33
C GLY A 319 -29.58 -12.72 11.92
N GLN A 320 -29.38 -13.58 12.92
CA GLN A 320 -29.25 -15.04 12.81
C GLN A 320 -28.17 -15.52 11.82
N SER A 321 -27.09 -16.07 12.38
CA SER A 321 -26.23 -16.99 11.64
C SER A 321 -27.11 -18.10 11.09
N ALA A 322 -27.30 -18.13 9.77
CA ALA A 322 -27.49 -19.39 9.08
C ALA A 322 -26.21 -20.19 9.36
N GLY A 323 -26.20 -20.96 10.44
CA GLY A 323 -25.16 -21.95 10.65
C GLY A 323 -25.12 -22.77 9.38
N ALA A 324 -24.01 -22.73 8.64
CA ALA A 324 -23.85 -23.57 7.46
C ALA A 324 -24.10 -25.01 7.93
N GLU A 325 -25.24 -25.59 7.57
CA GLU A 325 -25.60 -26.95 7.96
C GLU A 325 -24.43 -27.87 7.58
N GLY A 326 -23.81 -28.50 8.58
CA GLY A 326 -22.67 -29.39 8.41
C GLY A 326 -21.27 -28.79 8.62
N PHE A 327 -21.11 -27.53 9.03
CA PHE A 327 -19.78 -27.02 9.41
C PHE A 327 -19.32 -27.53 10.78
N VAL A 328 -18.27 -28.37 10.79
CA VAL A 328 -17.62 -28.82 12.02
C VAL A 328 -16.47 -27.87 12.37
N ARG A 329 -16.61 -27.17 13.50
CA ARG A 329 -15.55 -26.33 14.06
C ARG A 329 -14.41 -27.20 14.59
N THR A 330 -13.19 -26.85 14.24
CA THR A 330 -11.96 -27.49 14.73
C THR A 330 -11.19 -26.49 15.57
N SER A 331 -10.29 -26.99 16.42
CA SER A 331 -9.38 -26.13 17.20
C SER A 331 -8.53 -25.21 16.29
N SER A 332 -8.12 -25.69 15.12
CA SER A 332 -7.41 -24.88 14.13
C SER A 332 -8.26 -23.72 13.58
N HIS A 333 -9.57 -23.91 13.38
CA HIS A 333 -10.47 -22.83 12.97
C HIS A 333 -10.64 -21.79 14.08
N GLU A 334 -10.75 -22.22 15.33
CA GLU A 334 -10.90 -21.31 16.48
C GLU A 334 -9.64 -20.47 16.71
N GLN A 335 -8.46 -21.09 16.61
CA GLN A 335 -7.17 -20.42 16.72
C GLN A 335 -6.98 -19.41 15.59
N LEU A 336 -7.27 -19.80 14.35
CA LEU A 336 -7.16 -18.89 13.20
C LEU A 336 -8.11 -17.69 13.35
N LEU A 337 -9.36 -17.92 13.77
CA LEU A 337 -10.30 -16.83 14.02
C LEU A 337 -9.79 -15.87 15.10
N ALA A 338 -9.21 -16.40 16.18
CA ALA A 338 -8.63 -15.57 17.23
C ALA A 338 -7.44 -14.72 16.72
N GLN A 339 -6.56 -15.31 15.90
CA GLN A 339 -5.47 -14.57 15.23
C GLN A 339 -5.99 -13.50 14.26
N MET A 340 -7.06 -13.80 13.51
CA MET A 340 -7.71 -12.83 12.64
C MET A 340 -8.26 -11.64 13.44
N MET A 341 -8.84 -11.88 14.61
CA MET A 341 -9.31 -10.78 15.47
C MET A 341 -8.15 -9.91 15.96
N GLN A 342 -7.01 -10.50 16.34
CA GLN A 342 -5.80 -9.72 16.68
C GLN A 342 -5.28 -8.90 15.49
N SER A 343 -5.38 -9.44 14.29
CA SER A 343 -4.99 -8.74 13.05
C SER A 343 -5.90 -7.54 12.78
N HIS A 344 -7.23 -7.73 12.98
CA HIS A 344 -8.27 -6.73 12.78
C HIS A 344 -8.17 -5.53 13.73
N LEU A 345 -7.42 -5.68 14.84
CA LEU A 345 -7.05 -4.56 15.72
C LEU A 345 -6.25 -3.48 14.99
N VAL A 346 -5.40 -3.86 14.02
CA VAL A 346 -4.40 -2.95 13.44
C VAL A 346 -4.53 -2.75 11.94
N LYS A 347 -5.03 -3.73 11.19
CA LYS A 347 -5.14 -3.66 9.73
C LYS A 347 -6.32 -4.48 9.19
N ASP A 348 -6.73 -4.16 7.97
CA ASP A 348 -7.62 -4.99 7.18
C ASP A 348 -7.01 -6.36 6.87
N LEU A 349 -7.87 -7.33 6.58
CA LEU A 349 -7.51 -8.74 6.43
C LEU A 349 -7.70 -9.22 5.00
N CYS A 350 -6.70 -9.95 4.50
CA CYS A 350 -6.81 -10.74 3.29
C CYS A 350 -6.50 -12.20 3.63
N LEU A 351 -7.45 -13.10 3.36
CA LEU A 351 -7.26 -14.53 3.54
C LEU A 351 -6.88 -15.17 2.22
N ILE A 352 -5.72 -15.83 2.21
CA ILE A 352 -5.22 -16.58 1.06
C ILE A 352 -5.22 -18.05 1.43
N GLY A 353 -5.81 -18.89 0.59
CA GLY A 353 -5.82 -20.33 0.79
C GLY A 353 -6.05 -21.06 -0.52
N GLN A 354 -5.72 -22.35 -0.53
CA GLN A 354 -5.98 -23.19 -1.69
C GLN A 354 -7.49 -23.31 -1.92
N LYS A 355 -7.90 -23.39 -3.19
CA LYS A 355 -9.30 -23.43 -3.66
C LYS A 355 -10.15 -24.56 -3.05
N VAL A 356 -9.55 -25.49 -2.30
CA VAL A 356 -10.16 -26.78 -1.96
C VAL A 356 -10.62 -26.92 -0.50
N ARG A 357 -10.20 -26.12 0.50
CA ARG A 357 -10.55 -26.53 1.89
C ARG A 357 -10.68 -25.54 3.05
N THR A 358 -10.50 -24.22 2.92
CA THR A 358 -10.44 -23.38 4.14
C THR A 358 -11.06 -22.00 4.04
N VAL A 359 -10.86 -21.30 2.92
CA VAL A 359 -11.33 -19.91 2.80
C VAL A 359 -12.85 -19.85 2.66
N SER A 360 -13.44 -20.82 1.95
CA SER A 360 -14.89 -20.96 1.80
C SER A 360 -15.57 -21.28 3.13
N GLY A 361 -15.09 -22.22 3.95
CA GLY A 361 -15.74 -22.57 5.22
C GLY A 361 -15.77 -21.44 6.27
N LEU A 362 -14.68 -20.67 6.38
CA LEU A 362 -14.60 -19.52 7.31
C LEU A 362 -15.34 -18.28 6.78
N SER A 363 -15.36 -18.06 5.46
CA SER A 363 -16.17 -16.98 4.87
C SER A 363 -17.66 -17.33 4.79
N LEU A 364 -18.05 -18.57 4.48
CA LEU A 364 -19.45 -19.03 4.44
C LEU A 364 -20.09 -19.09 5.83
N GLY A 365 -19.29 -19.28 6.89
CA GLY A 365 -19.77 -19.14 8.27
C GLY A 365 -20.19 -17.72 8.65
N GLN A 366 -19.85 -16.70 7.84
CA GLN A 366 -20.23 -15.29 8.04
C GLN A 366 -20.87 -14.61 6.83
N LYS A 367 -20.82 -15.20 5.63
CA LYS A 367 -21.43 -14.69 4.40
C LYS A 367 -22.28 -15.78 3.75
N ALA A 368 -23.57 -15.75 4.05
CA ALA A 368 -24.59 -16.32 3.18
C ALA A 368 -25.75 -15.32 3.04
N SER A 369 -25.62 -14.38 2.10
CA SER A 369 -26.72 -13.88 1.26
C SER A 369 -26.16 -12.86 0.25
N GLY A 370 -26.67 -12.95 -0.98
CA GLY A 370 -26.26 -12.12 -2.10
C GLY A 370 -26.00 -12.92 -3.37
N GLY A 371 -26.94 -13.79 -3.75
CA GLY A 371 -26.99 -14.28 -5.12
C GLY A 371 -27.34 -13.13 -6.04
N PHE A 372 -26.46 -12.82 -6.98
CA PHE A 372 -26.88 -12.18 -8.22
C PHE A 372 -27.30 -13.31 -9.16
N SER A 373 -28.61 -13.44 -9.34
CA SER A 373 -29.21 -14.10 -10.49
C SER A 373 -29.02 -13.20 -11.72
N ASP A 374 -28.47 -13.80 -12.78
CA ASP A 374 -28.37 -13.42 -14.20
C ASP A 374 -27.88 -12.02 -14.60
#